data_AF-A0A0Q4IRC5-F1
#
_entry.id   AF-A0A0Q4IRC5-F1
#
_cell.length_a   1.000
_cell.length_b   1.000
_cell.length_c   1.000
_cell.angle_alpha   90.00
_cell.angle_beta   90.00
_cell.angle_gamma   90.00
#
_symmetry.space_group_name_H-M   'P 1'
#
loop_
_entity.id
_entity.type
_entity.pdbx_description
1 polymer ?
#
loop_
_entity_poly.entity_id
_entity_poly.type
_entity_poly.pdbx_seq_one_letter_code
_entity_poly.pdbx_strand_id
1 'polypeptide(L)'
;MHSSVKAALERDEYERQRAINKDWHVPKVQFESPFERRRLRILNAIFRTLQKRGHRGTLRSDEYHTDIHVTIGDTYVPIMLFEGRKAKDYSRYSAPKPDPKRSANCVLTLTAGEERWTDDASGTLETKIAAISAGLIVEGERIFRMQMRELAEQRERAFIEAEKKRERERVEAEKRRIAAIEKASADRLDALRESGRLIAEADDLRRLIAAVAVAVQAGSVDLPAEAFGVWRAWAEAEADRIDPVKSGQIWKHLKPPVVD
;
A
#
# COMPACT_ATOMS: atom_id res chain seq x y z
N MET A 1 24.84 -38.00 -2.93
CA MET A 1 25.06 -36.67 -2.32
C MET A 1 23.89 -35.77 -2.65
N HIS A 2 23.47 -34.86 -1.76
CA HIS A 2 22.41 -33.89 -2.07
C HIS A 2 22.89 -32.88 -3.13
N SER A 3 22.01 -32.45 -4.04
CA SER A 3 22.36 -31.61 -5.20
C SER A 3 22.94 -30.25 -4.81
N SER A 4 22.38 -29.58 -3.80
CA SER A 4 22.90 -28.28 -3.33
C SER A 4 24.29 -28.38 -2.70
N VAL A 5 24.58 -29.47 -1.98
CA VAL A 5 25.92 -29.74 -1.44
C VAL A 5 26.90 -30.08 -2.56
N LYS A 6 26.44 -30.77 -3.61
CA LYS A 6 27.22 -31.02 -4.83
C LYS A 6 27.60 -29.72 -5.53
N ALA A 7 26.64 -28.83 -5.76
CA ALA A 7 26.88 -27.54 -6.38
C ALA A 7 27.89 -26.68 -5.59
N ALA A 8 27.81 -26.72 -4.25
CA ALA A 8 28.76 -26.01 -3.40
C ALA A 8 30.21 -26.52 -3.57
N LEU A 9 30.40 -27.84 -3.63
CA LEU A 9 31.73 -28.43 -3.86
C LEU A 9 32.23 -28.22 -5.31
N GLU A 10 31.34 -28.28 -6.30
CA GLU A 10 31.68 -27.99 -7.70
C GLU A 10 32.10 -26.53 -7.89
N ARG A 11 31.48 -25.60 -7.16
CA ARG A 11 31.89 -24.19 -7.14
C ARG A 11 33.30 -24.02 -6.60
N ASP A 12 33.62 -24.65 -5.47
CA ASP A 12 34.96 -24.62 -4.89
C ASP A 12 36.01 -25.18 -5.87
N GLU A 13 35.68 -26.25 -6.59
CA GLU A 13 36.56 -26.84 -7.61
C GLU A 13 36.75 -25.92 -8.82
N TYR A 14 35.67 -25.29 -9.28
CA TYR A 14 35.75 -24.28 -10.34
C TYR A 14 36.66 -23.10 -9.95
N GLU A 15 36.56 -22.60 -8.71
CA GLU A 15 37.43 -21.53 -8.22
C GLU A 15 38.91 -21.94 -8.16
N ARG A 16 39.21 -23.22 -7.86
CA ARG A 16 40.58 -23.75 -7.96
C ARG A 16 41.09 -23.77 -9.38
N GLN A 17 40.32 -24.31 -10.32
CA GLN A 17 40.69 -24.37 -11.73
C GLN A 17 40.91 -22.97 -12.30
N ARG A 18 40.08 -22.01 -11.90
CA ARG A 18 40.21 -20.61 -12.28
C ARG A 18 41.50 -19.98 -11.77
N ALA A 19 41.95 -20.32 -10.56
CA ALA A 19 43.23 -19.87 -10.02
C ALA A 19 44.44 -20.47 -10.74
N ILE A 20 44.38 -21.76 -11.11
CA ILE A 20 45.44 -22.40 -11.90
C ILE A 20 45.60 -21.72 -13.26
N ASN A 21 44.49 -21.31 -13.88
CA ASN A 21 44.48 -20.70 -15.21
C ASN A 21 44.80 -19.18 -15.20
N LYS A 22 44.91 -18.54 -14.02
CA LYS A 22 45.12 -17.09 -13.90
C LYS A 22 46.07 -16.77 -12.75
N ASP A 23 47.29 -16.38 -13.06
CA ASP A 23 48.38 -16.13 -12.09
C ASP A 23 48.04 -15.09 -11.00
N TRP A 24 47.14 -14.15 -11.25
CA TRP A 24 46.73 -13.12 -10.29
C TRP A 24 45.49 -13.50 -9.45
N HIS A 25 44.88 -14.66 -9.71
CA HIS A 25 43.62 -15.04 -9.09
C HIS A 25 43.83 -15.87 -7.82
N VAL A 26 43.51 -15.29 -6.67
CA VAL A 26 43.48 -16.04 -5.39
C VAL A 26 42.18 -16.84 -5.30
N PRO A 27 42.22 -18.19 -5.22
CA PRO A 27 41.03 -19.01 -5.18
C PRO A 27 40.27 -18.78 -3.86
N LYS A 28 38.97 -18.56 -3.96
CA LYS A 28 38.09 -18.35 -2.79
C LYS A 28 37.32 -19.62 -2.47
N VAL A 29 38.06 -20.61 -1.97
CA VAL A 29 37.53 -21.93 -1.59
C VAL A 29 36.94 -21.85 -0.19
N GLN A 30 35.68 -22.24 -0.02
CA GLN A 30 35.01 -22.14 1.27
C GLN A 30 35.04 -23.44 2.05
N PHE A 31 34.79 -24.58 1.41
CA PHE A 31 34.50 -25.84 2.08
C PHE A 31 35.67 -26.82 2.15
N GLU A 32 36.88 -26.29 2.31
CA GLU A 32 38.11 -27.10 2.34
C GLU A 32 38.47 -27.61 3.73
N SER A 33 38.31 -26.75 4.75
CA SER A 33 38.76 -27.06 6.11
C SER A 33 38.07 -28.30 6.68
N PRO A 34 38.72 -29.05 7.59
CA PRO A 34 38.08 -30.16 8.30
C PRO A 34 36.75 -29.78 8.96
N PHE A 35 36.66 -28.56 9.48
CA PHE A 35 35.44 -27.94 9.99
C PHE A 35 34.32 -27.88 8.94
N GLU A 36 34.57 -27.25 7.79
CA GLU A 36 33.55 -27.07 6.75
C GLU A 36 33.17 -28.41 6.09
N ARG A 37 34.11 -29.34 5.98
CA ARG A 37 33.83 -30.72 5.53
C ARG A 37 32.87 -31.42 6.49
N ARG A 38 33.02 -31.24 7.81
CA ARG A 38 32.08 -31.77 8.81
C ARG A 38 30.70 -31.11 8.67
N ARG A 39 30.67 -29.78 8.54
CA ARG A 39 29.45 -29.01 8.30
C ARG A 39 28.68 -29.50 7.08
N LEU A 40 29.35 -29.68 5.94
CA LEU A 40 28.72 -30.21 4.71
C LEU A 40 28.21 -31.65 4.87
N ARG A 41 28.91 -32.51 5.63
CA ARG A 41 28.42 -33.89 5.90
C ARG A 41 27.12 -33.86 6.68
N ILE A 42 27.03 -33.04 7.72
CA ILE A 42 25.80 -32.84 8.51
C ILE A 42 24.67 -32.32 7.61
N LEU A 43 24.91 -31.26 6.85
CA LEU A 43 23.90 -30.69 5.93
C LEU A 43 23.45 -31.70 4.88
N ASN A 44 24.37 -32.44 4.27
CA ASN A 44 24.04 -33.49 3.31
C ASN A 44 23.19 -34.61 3.94
N ALA A 45 23.48 -35.00 5.18
CA ALA A 45 22.69 -36.01 5.89
C ALA A 45 21.27 -35.50 6.20
N ILE A 46 21.13 -34.26 6.70
CA ILE A 46 19.83 -33.62 6.94
C ILE A 46 19.03 -33.51 5.64
N PHE A 47 19.61 -32.92 4.60
CA PHE A 47 18.92 -32.68 3.33
C PHE A 47 18.48 -33.98 2.66
N ARG A 48 19.29 -35.04 2.67
CA ARG A 48 18.87 -36.35 2.16
C ARG A 48 17.75 -36.97 2.99
N THR A 49 17.77 -36.77 4.30
CA THR A 49 16.74 -37.29 5.21
C THR A 49 15.40 -36.60 5.01
N LEU A 50 15.43 -35.28 4.77
CA LEU A 50 14.28 -34.46 4.41
C LEU A 50 13.77 -34.75 2.99
N GLN A 51 14.67 -34.95 2.02
CA GLN A 51 14.32 -35.29 0.64
C GLN A 51 13.55 -36.61 0.54
N LYS A 52 13.92 -37.61 1.35
CA LYS A 52 13.17 -38.87 1.45
C LYS A 52 11.73 -38.69 1.97
N ARG A 53 11.43 -37.56 2.59
CA ARG A 53 10.11 -37.20 3.14
C ARG A 53 9.37 -36.16 2.28
N GLY A 54 9.87 -35.87 1.08
CA GLY A 54 9.24 -34.90 0.17
C GLY A 54 9.58 -33.43 0.45
N HIS A 55 10.59 -33.16 1.29
CA HIS A 55 11.05 -31.81 1.60
C HIS A 55 12.35 -31.47 0.87
N ARG A 56 12.73 -30.19 0.82
CA ARG A 56 13.95 -29.76 0.10
C ARG A 56 14.94 -29.12 1.05
N GLY A 57 16.22 -29.38 0.86
CA GLY A 57 17.30 -28.64 1.49
C GLY A 57 18.03 -27.78 0.48
N THR A 58 18.37 -26.55 0.84
CA THR A 58 19.11 -25.64 -0.02
C THR A 58 20.33 -25.12 0.72
N LEU A 59 21.44 -25.16 0.00
CA LEU A 59 22.70 -24.54 0.38
C LEU A 59 23.08 -23.65 -0.79
N ARG A 60 23.21 -22.36 -0.55
CA ARG A 60 23.76 -21.40 -1.48
C ARG A 60 24.95 -20.74 -0.82
N SER A 61 26.05 -20.64 -1.53
CA SER A 61 27.19 -19.86 -1.08
C SER A 61 27.64 -18.90 -2.17
N ASP A 62 27.95 -17.69 -1.74
CA ASP A 62 28.70 -16.71 -2.51
C ASP A 62 30.03 -16.44 -1.78
N GLU A 63 30.81 -15.45 -2.23
CA GLU A 63 32.11 -15.14 -1.64
C GLU A 63 32.08 -14.81 -0.14
N TYR A 64 30.97 -14.23 0.35
CA TYR A 64 30.87 -13.64 1.68
C TYR A 64 29.85 -14.33 2.57
N HIS A 65 28.94 -15.12 2.01
CA HIS A 65 27.78 -15.64 2.70
C HIS A 65 27.47 -17.09 2.32
N THR A 66 26.98 -17.82 3.32
CA THR A 66 26.38 -19.14 3.14
C THR A 66 24.93 -19.06 3.60
N ASP A 67 24.01 -19.05 2.65
CA ASP A 67 22.58 -19.18 2.91
C ASP A 67 22.22 -20.67 2.97
N ILE A 68 21.58 -21.05 4.07
CA ILE A 68 21.17 -22.42 4.32
C ILE A 68 19.73 -22.40 4.81
N HIS A 69 18.89 -23.15 4.13
CA HIS A 69 17.50 -23.30 4.51
C HIS A 69 16.96 -24.66 4.10
N VAL A 70 15.83 -25.02 4.69
CA VAL A 70 15.02 -26.15 4.26
C VAL A 70 13.62 -25.66 3.91
N THR A 71 12.98 -26.34 2.96
CA THR A 71 11.62 -26.07 2.52
C THR A 71 10.75 -27.24 2.93
N ILE A 72 9.81 -26.99 3.85
CA ILE A 72 8.86 -27.96 4.39
C ILE A 72 7.48 -27.63 3.81
N GLY A 73 7.01 -28.44 2.85
CA GLY A 73 5.86 -28.06 2.03
C GLY A 73 6.20 -26.81 1.23
N ASP A 74 5.49 -25.71 1.49
CA ASP A 74 5.75 -24.39 0.91
C ASP A 74 6.46 -23.43 1.88
N THR A 75 6.81 -23.92 3.08
CA THR A 75 7.36 -23.09 4.14
C THR A 75 8.87 -23.05 4.12
N TYR A 76 9.42 -21.84 4.08
CA TYR A 76 10.84 -21.58 4.17
C TYR A 76 11.31 -21.58 5.63
N VAL A 77 12.25 -22.48 5.97
CA VAL A 77 12.85 -22.57 7.30
C VAL A 77 14.35 -22.26 7.20
N PRO A 78 14.79 -21.06 7.59
CA PRO A 78 16.22 -20.73 7.62
C PRO A 78 16.92 -21.55 8.70
N ILE A 79 18.10 -22.08 8.39
CA ILE A 79 18.93 -22.80 9.36
C ILE A 79 20.30 -22.17 9.46
N MET A 80 20.85 -22.10 10.67
CA MET A 80 22.24 -21.71 10.89
C MET A 80 22.99 -22.88 11.51
N LEU A 81 24.19 -23.16 10.99
CA LEU A 81 25.09 -24.18 11.52
C LEU A 81 26.47 -23.56 11.74
N PHE A 82 26.85 -23.39 13.01
CA PHE A 82 28.01 -22.62 13.42
C PHE A 82 28.77 -23.27 14.59
N GLU A 83 29.98 -22.79 14.82
CA GLU A 83 30.82 -23.22 15.95
C GLU A 83 30.44 -22.49 17.25
N GLY A 84 30.33 -23.26 18.33
CA GLY A 84 30.10 -22.78 19.69
C GLY A 84 28.63 -22.71 20.09
N ARG A 85 28.40 -22.41 21.37
CA ARG A 85 27.06 -22.47 21.99
C ARG A 85 26.25 -21.16 21.90
N LYS A 86 26.81 -20.10 21.33
CA LYS A 86 26.11 -18.83 21.11
C LYS A 86 25.97 -18.62 19.62
N ALA A 87 24.75 -18.33 19.16
CA ALA A 87 24.55 -17.85 17.81
C ALA A 87 25.40 -16.59 17.64
N LYS A 88 26.31 -16.60 16.67
CA LYS A 88 26.98 -15.38 16.25
C LYS A 88 25.99 -14.66 15.35
N ASP A 89 25.86 -13.34 15.49
CA ASP A 89 25.24 -12.52 14.46
C ASP A 89 26.10 -12.64 13.20
N TYR A 90 25.71 -13.54 12.30
CA TYR A 90 26.34 -13.71 11.00
C TYR A 90 25.89 -12.55 10.10
N SER A 91 26.51 -11.38 10.28
CA SER A 91 26.43 -10.28 9.33
C SER A 91 27.44 -10.51 8.21
N ARG A 92 27.14 -9.99 7.02
CA ARG A 92 28.07 -9.95 5.87
C ARG A 92 29.44 -9.37 6.26
N TYR A 93 29.47 -8.49 7.26
CA TYR A 93 30.68 -7.81 7.74
C TYR A 93 31.38 -8.53 8.90
N SER A 94 30.74 -9.51 9.55
CA SER A 94 31.27 -10.24 10.72
C SER A 94 31.52 -11.73 10.45
N ALA A 95 31.29 -12.21 9.23
CA ALA A 95 31.56 -13.58 8.84
C ALA A 95 33.06 -13.91 9.08
N PRO A 96 33.39 -14.95 9.87
CA PRO A 96 34.78 -15.35 10.06
C PRO A 96 35.38 -15.71 8.70
N LYS A 97 36.60 -15.21 8.42
CA LYS A 97 37.34 -15.60 7.22
C LYS A 97 37.53 -17.13 7.21
N PRO A 98 37.42 -17.79 6.04
CA PRO A 98 37.72 -19.22 5.93
C PRO A 98 39.14 -19.50 6.43
N ASP A 99 39.27 -20.37 7.41
CA ASP A 99 40.56 -20.89 7.88
C ASP A 99 40.70 -22.34 7.39
N PRO A 100 41.59 -22.61 6.42
CA PRO A 100 41.76 -23.95 5.85
C PRO A 100 42.26 -24.96 6.89
N LYS A 101 42.91 -24.52 7.97
CA LYS A 101 43.43 -25.38 9.04
C LYS A 101 42.43 -25.59 10.18
N ARG A 102 41.21 -25.04 10.08
CA ARG A 102 40.20 -25.12 11.13
C ARG A 102 39.79 -26.58 11.41
N SER A 103 39.98 -27.01 12.65
CA SER A 103 39.72 -28.38 13.09
C SER A 103 38.24 -28.77 13.02
N ALA A 104 37.97 -30.05 12.78
CA ALA A 104 36.63 -30.62 12.84
C ALA A 104 36.13 -30.88 14.29
N ASN A 105 37.06 -30.89 15.27
CA ASN A 105 36.80 -31.26 16.67
C ASN A 105 36.20 -30.13 17.52
N CYS A 106 35.43 -29.24 16.89
CA CYS A 106 34.74 -28.16 17.59
C CYS A 106 33.31 -28.55 17.96
N VAL A 107 32.73 -27.88 18.95
CA VAL A 107 31.30 -27.98 19.25
C VAL A 107 30.51 -27.24 18.18
N LEU A 108 29.63 -27.94 17.47
CA LEU A 108 28.70 -27.33 16.51
C LEU A 108 27.31 -27.13 17.11
N THR A 109 26.65 -26.05 16.71
CA THR A 109 25.22 -25.83 16.95
C THR A 109 24.48 -25.60 15.64
N LEU A 110 23.35 -26.28 15.46
CA LEU A 110 22.32 -25.99 14.48
C LEU A 110 21.14 -25.24 15.13
N THR A 111 20.68 -24.15 14.54
CA THR A 111 19.45 -23.44 14.94
C THR A 111 18.48 -23.30 13.78
N ALA A 112 17.18 -23.40 14.04
CA ALA A 112 16.11 -23.19 13.09
C ALA A 112 14.90 -22.59 13.80
N GLY A 113 14.63 -21.31 13.60
CA GLY A 113 13.61 -20.59 14.38
C GLY A 113 13.85 -20.71 15.88
N GLU A 114 12.90 -21.33 16.59
CA GLU A 114 12.99 -21.56 18.04
C GLU A 114 13.77 -22.85 18.42
N GLU A 115 14.02 -23.73 17.46
CA GLU A 115 14.70 -25.00 17.69
C GLU A 115 16.22 -24.87 17.69
N ARG A 116 16.87 -25.64 18.57
CA ARG A 116 18.33 -25.63 18.74
C ARG A 116 18.88 -27.01 19.07
N TRP A 117 19.88 -27.45 18.29
CA TRP A 117 20.65 -28.67 18.55
C TRP A 117 22.12 -28.35 18.64
N THR A 118 22.83 -28.97 19.60
CA THR A 118 24.26 -28.74 19.82
C THR A 118 24.98 -30.06 20.06
N ASP A 119 26.27 -30.12 19.70
CA ASP A 119 27.15 -31.19 20.18
C ASP A 119 27.25 -31.11 21.72
N ASP A 120 26.91 -32.20 22.40
CA ASP A 120 26.90 -32.25 23.86
C ASP A 120 27.23 -33.67 24.36
N ALA A 121 27.09 -33.90 25.68
CA ALA A 121 27.38 -35.19 26.31
C ALA A 121 26.48 -36.34 25.79
N SER A 122 25.32 -36.04 25.20
CA SER A 122 24.42 -37.05 24.63
C SER A 122 24.81 -37.46 23.20
N GLY A 123 25.74 -36.75 22.57
CA GLY A 123 26.27 -37.07 21.25
C GLY A 123 26.44 -35.86 20.34
N THR A 124 26.94 -36.13 19.14
CA THR A 124 27.18 -35.11 18.12
C THR A 124 25.94 -34.86 17.25
N LEU A 125 25.94 -33.76 16.49
CA LEU A 125 24.88 -33.49 15.51
C LEU A 125 24.71 -34.61 14.49
N GLU A 126 25.77 -35.36 14.15
CA GLU A 126 25.71 -36.52 13.26
C GLU A 126 24.84 -37.66 13.82
N THR A 127 24.83 -37.87 15.15
CA THR A 127 23.96 -38.88 15.76
C THR A 127 22.52 -38.39 15.93
N LYS A 128 22.31 -37.07 15.90
CA LYS A 128 21.02 -36.41 16.08
C LYS A 128 20.25 -36.12 14.79
N ILE A 129 20.72 -36.56 13.62
CA ILE A 129 20.14 -36.22 12.30
C ILE A 129 18.64 -36.51 12.20
N ALA A 130 18.18 -37.64 12.74
CA ALA A 130 16.76 -37.99 12.72
C ALA A 130 15.91 -37.02 13.55
N ALA A 131 16.35 -36.69 14.77
CA ALA A 131 15.70 -35.74 15.66
C ALA A 131 15.71 -34.33 15.07
N ILE A 132 16.85 -33.88 14.52
CA ILE A 132 16.97 -32.59 13.83
C ILE A 132 15.98 -32.53 12.65
N SER A 133 15.93 -33.57 11.83
CA SER A 133 15.04 -33.59 10.67
C SER A 133 13.57 -33.55 11.07
N ALA A 134 13.19 -34.24 12.15
CA ALA A 134 11.83 -34.19 12.69
C ALA A 134 11.49 -32.78 13.22
N GLY A 135 12.39 -32.18 14.00
CA GLY A 135 12.19 -30.83 14.53
C GLY A 135 12.11 -29.76 13.45
N LEU A 136 12.90 -29.87 12.38
CA LEU A 136 12.78 -28.97 11.22
C LEU A 136 11.42 -29.04 10.54
N ILE A 137 10.80 -30.23 10.47
CA ILE A 137 9.45 -30.39 9.91
C ILE A 137 8.42 -29.73 10.83
N VAL A 138 8.53 -29.94 12.14
CA VAL A 138 7.64 -29.30 13.14
C VAL A 138 7.77 -27.78 13.08
N GLU A 139 9.00 -27.26 12.97
CA GLU A 139 9.25 -25.84 12.86
C GLU A 139 8.67 -25.24 11.56
N GLY A 140 8.77 -25.96 10.44
CA GLY A 140 8.12 -25.57 9.20
C GLY A 140 6.60 -25.48 9.31
N GLU A 141 5.96 -26.43 9.99
CA GLU A 141 4.52 -26.39 10.25
C GLU A 141 4.13 -25.25 11.22
N ARG A 142 4.97 -24.98 12.22
CA ARG A 142 4.75 -23.87 13.16
C ARG A 142 4.77 -22.52 12.44
N ILE A 143 5.76 -22.29 11.59
CA ILE A 143 5.88 -21.07 10.77
C ILE A 143 4.68 -20.96 9.83
N PHE A 144 4.28 -22.06 9.17
CA PHE A 144 3.11 -22.09 8.31
C PHE A 144 1.82 -21.65 9.04
N ARG A 145 1.54 -22.25 10.20
CA ARG A 145 0.35 -21.91 11.01
C ARG A 145 0.36 -20.47 11.50
N MET A 146 1.52 -19.94 11.82
CA MET A 146 1.68 -18.54 12.20
C MET A 146 1.35 -17.61 11.02
N GLN A 147 1.92 -17.86 9.84
CA GLN A 147 1.64 -17.08 8.63
C GLN A 147 0.16 -17.12 8.23
N MET A 148 -0.49 -18.27 8.36
CA MET A 148 -1.92 -18.41 8.07
C MET A 148 -2.80 -17.60 9.02
N ARG A 149 -2.45 -17.55 10.32
CA ARG A 149 -3.16 -16.71 11.30
C ARG A 149 -2.97 -15.23 10.99
N GLU A 150 -1.74 -14.82 10.71
CA GLU A 150 -1.43 -13.43 10.36
C GLU A 150 -2.19 -12.99 9.10
N LEU A 151 -2.23 -13.83 8.06
CA LEU A 151 -2.98 -13.53 6.83
C LEU A 151 -4.48 -13.43 7.08
N ALA A 152 -5.05 -14.27 7.95
CA ALA A 152 -6.46 -14.19 8.33
C ALA A 152 -6.77 -12.88 9.07
N GLU A 153 -5.94 -12.50 10.04
CA GLU A 153 -6.07 -11.24 10.78
C GLU A 153 -5.95 -10.02 9.86
N GLN A 154 -4.99 -10.04 8.92
CA GLN A 154 -4.84 -8.97 7.93
C GLN A 154 -6.06 -8.83 7.04
N ARG A 155 -6.66 -9.95 6.60
CA ARG A 155 -7.88 -9.94 5.79
C ARG A 155 -9.09 -9.39 6.55
N GLU A 156 -9.25 -9.79 7.81
CA GLU A 156 -10.32 -9.27 8.67
C GLU A 156 -10.17 -7.77 8.91
N ARG A 157 -8.96 -7.31 9.22
CA ARG A 157 -8.67 -5.87 9.39
C ARG A 157 -8.97 -5.08 8.12
N ALA A 158 -8.54 -5.58 6.95
CA ALA A 158 -8.80 -4.94 5.67
C ALA A 158 -10.30 -4.87 5.35
N PHE A 159 -11.06 -5.91 5.67
CA PHE A 159 -12.51 -5.93 5.49
C PHE A 159 -13.19 -4.86 6.38
N ILE A 160 -12.86 -4.83 7.67
CA ILE A 160 -13.42 -3.86 8.62
C ILE A 160 -13.06 -2.42 8.22
N GLU A 161 -11.83 -2.18 7.76
CA GLU A 161 -11.39 -0.86 7.32
C GLU A 161 -12.12 -0.42 6.04
N ALA A 162 -12.32 -1.34 5.09
CA ALA A 162 -13.07 -1.06 3.87
C ALA A 162 -14.54 -0.72 4.16
N GLU A 163 -15.20 -1.43 5.09
CA GLU A 163 -16.56 -1.09 5.51
C GLU A 163 -16.63 0.28 6.19
N LYS A 164 -15.71 0.57 7.12
CA LYS A 164 -15.64 1.88 7.78
C LYS A 164 -15.41 3.01 6.78
N LYS A 165 -14.56 2.78 5.76
CA LYS A 165 -14.31 3.77 4.71
C LYS A 165 -15.55 4.02 3.87
N ARG A 166 -16.25 2.97 3.43
CA ARG A 166 -17.51 3.09 2.68
C ARG A 166 -18.57 3.84 3.46
N GLU A 167 -18.73 3.55 4.75
CA GLU A 167 -19.72 4.25 5.57
C GLU A 167 -19.37 5.73 5.75
N ARG A 168 -18.09 6.07 5.97
CA ARG A 168 -17.64 7.47 6.02
C ARG A 168 -17.90 8.20 4.71
N GLU A 169 -17.60 7.59 3.58
CA GLU A 169 -17.85 8.16 2.25
C GLU A 169 -19.36 8.39 2.01
N ARG A 170 -20.22 7.46 2.44
CA ARG A 170 -21.68 7.62 2.36
C ARG A 170 -22.18 8.78 3.23
N VAL A 171 -21.73 8.85 4.48
CA VAL A 171 -22.11 9.92 5.40
C VAL A 171 -21.61 11.28 4.90
N GLU A 172 -20.38 11.36 4.37
CA GLU A 172 -19.85 12.60 3.81
C GLU A 172 -20.57 13.01 2.52
N ALA A 173 -20.89 12.07 1.64
CA ALA A 173 -21.66 12.33 0.43
C ALA A 173 -23.06 12.86 0.76
N GLU A 174 -23.75 12.25 1.74
CA GLU A 174 -25.06 12.71 2.17
C GLU A 174 -24.98 14.10 2.82
N LYS A 175 -23.97 14.36 3.67
CA LYS A 175 -23.75 15.71 4.23
C LYS A 175 -23.52 16.76 3.16
N ARG A 176 -22.72 16.45 2.13
CA ARG A 176 -22.47 17.37 1.00
C ARG A 176 -23.75 17.61 0.20
N ARG A 177 -24.56 16.56 -0.01
CA ARG A 177 -25.84 16.67 -0.70
C ARG A 177 -26.81 17.56 0.06
N ILE A 178 -26.98 17.34 1.36
CA ILE A 178 -27.84 18.18 2.22
C ILE A 178 -27.36 19.64 2.18
N ALA A 179 -26.07 19.88 2.39
CA ALA A 179 -25.51 21.23 2.36
C ALA A 179 -25.70 21.93 1.00
N ALA A 180 -25.61 21.19 -0.11
CA ALA A 180 -25.87 21.72 -1.45
C ALA A 180 -27.35 22.09 -1.65
N ILE A 181 -28.27 21.27 -1.14
CA ILE A 181 -29.72 21.55 -1.18
C ILE A 181 -30.04 22.78 -0.33
N GLU A 182 -29.48 22.89 0.87
CA GLU A 182 -29.67 24.04 1.76
C GLU A 182 -29.15 25.32 1.12
N LYS A 183 -27.94 25.28 0.54
CA LYS A 183 -27.37 26.43 -0.17
C LYS A 183 -28.23 26.86 -1.36
N ALA A 184 -28.62 25.90 -2.22
CA ALA A 184 -29.45 26.21 -3.38
C ALA A 184 -30.84 26.73 -2.99
N SER A 185 -31.37 26.30 -1.83
CA SER A 185 -32.63 26.82 -1.28
C SER A 185 -32.47 28.25 -0.75
N ALA A 186 -31.34 28.58 -0.12
CA ALA A 186 -31.02 29.94 0.31
C ALA A 186 -30.86 30.88 -0.90
N ASP A 187 -30.07 30.49 -1.90
CA ASP A 187 -29.87 31.26 -3.14
C ASP A 187 -31.20 31.51 -3.86
N ARG A 188 -32.09 30.51 -3.86
CA ARG A 188 -33.46 30.63 -4.41
C ARG A 188 -34.30 31.67 -3.65
N LEU A 189 -34.23 31.68 -2.32
CA LEU A 189 -34.98 32.64 -1.51
C LEU A 189 -34.49 34.07 -1.74
N ASP A 190 -33.18 34.26 -1.89
CA ASP A 190 -32.61 35.58 -2.17
C ASP A 190 -32.98 36.07 -3.58
N ALA A 191 -33.00 35.19 -4.57
CA ALA A 191 -33.48 35.52 -5.92
C ALA A 191 -34.99 35.89 -5.93
N LEU A 192 -35.81 35.24 -5.09
CA LEU A 192 -37.22 35.58 -4.93
C LEU A 192 -37.39 36.98 -4.32
N ARG A 193 -36.65 37.28 -3.25
CA ARG A 193 -36.65 38.61 -2.61
C ARG A 193 -36.24 39.70 -3.58
N GLU A 194 -35.19 39.47 -4.36
CA GLU A 194 -34.72 40.43 -5.34
C GLU A 194 -35.75 40.65 -6.46
N SER A 195 -36.41 39.58 -6.94
CA SER A 195 -37.51 39.74 -7.90
C SER A 195 -38.66 40.57 -7.31
N GLY A 196 -38.98 40.38 -6.02
CA GLY A 196 -39.97 41.22 -5.33
C GLY A 196 -39.57 42.69 -5.26
N ARG A 197 -38.28 43.00 -5.11
CA ARG A 197 -37.77 44.38 -5.16
C ARG A 197 -37.87 44.98 -6.56
N LEU A 198 -37.44 44.22 -7.58
CA LEU A 198 -37.42 44.66 -8.97
C LEU A 198 -38.82 44.89 -9.55
N ILE A 199 -39.80 44.05 -9.19
CA ILE A 199 -41.19 44.26 -9.65
C ILE A 199 -41.79 45.54 -9.06
N ALA A 200 -41.51 45.84 -7.79
CA ALA A 200 -41.95 47.08 -7.16
C ALA A 200 -41.31 48.31 -7.83
N GLU A 201 -40.01 48.26 -8.14
CA GLU A 201 -39.28 49.32 -8.85
C GLU A 201 -39.84 49.55 -10.27
N ALA A 202 -40.13 48.49 -11.01
CA ALA A 202 -40.75 48.57 -12.33
C ALA A 202 -42.17 49.18 -12.27
N ASP A 203 -42.95 48.82 -11.26
CA ASP A 203 -44.30 49.38 -11.06
C ASP A 203 -44.28 50.86 -10.66
N ASP A 204 -43.29 51.28 -9.87
CA ASP A 204 -43.10 52.69 -9.52
C ASP A 204 -42.70 53.53 -10.75
N LEU A 205 -41.84 53.00 -11.63
CA LEU A 205 -41.55 53.64 -12.92
C LEU A 205 -42.81 53.76 -13.78
N ARG A 206 -43.63 52.70 -13.87
CA ARG A 206 -44.90 52.73 -14.62
C ARG A 206 -45.88 53.76 -14.07
N ARG A 207 -45.98 53.87 -12.74
CA ARG A 207 -46.79 54.91 -12.07
C ARG A 207 -46.29 56.32 -12.40
N LEU A 208 -44.97 56.53 -12.38
CA LEU A 208 -44.38 57.81 -12.77
C LEU A 208 -44.69 58.15 -14.23
N ILE A 209 -44.49 57.21 -15.15
CA ILE A 209 -44.79 57.38 -16.58
C ILE A 209 -46.26 57.76 -16.78
N ALA A 210 -47.18 57.08 -16.10
CA ALA A 210 -48.61 57.39 -16.14
C ALA A 210 -48.93 58.78 -15.58
N ALA A 211 -48.31 59.17 -14.46
CA ALA A 211 -48.49 60.49 -13.87
C ALA A 211 -47.99 61.62 -14.78
N VAL A 212 -46.83 61.43 -15.43
CA VAL A 212 -46.30 62.39 -16.43
C VAL A 212 -47.22 62.47 -17.64
N ALA A 213 -47.77 61.35 -18.11
CA ALA A 213 -48.72 61.34 -19.22
C ALA A 213 -49.97 62.20 -18.92
N VAL A 214 -50.52 62.07 -17.70
CA VAL A 214 -51.65 62.89 -17.24
C VAL A 214 -51.27 64.38 -17.17
N ALA A 215 -50.09 64.70 -16.66
CA ALA A 215 -49.62 66.09 -16.55
C ALA A 215 -49.38 66.76 -17.92
N VAL A 216 -48.86 66.02 -18.90
CA VAL A 216 -48.69 66.49 -20.29
C VAL A 216 -50.07 66.70 -20.95
N GLN A 217 -51.01 65.77 -20.79
CA GLN A 217 -52.37 65.91 -21.34
C GLN A 217 -53.14 67.09 -20.72
N ALA A 218 -52.92 67.38 -19.45
CA ALA A 218 -53.53 68.52 -18.75
C ALA A 218 -52.86 69.87 -19.10
N GLY A 219 -51.76 69.87 -19.85
CA GLY A 219 -50.99 71.08 -20.19
C GLY A 219 -50.12 71.61 -19.06
N SER A 220 -49.97 70.88 -17.95
CA SER A 220 -49.13 71.26 -16.80
C SER A 220 -47.63 71.09 -17.07
N VAL A 221 -47.27 70.32 -18.10
CA VAL A 221 -45.91 70.14 -18.58
C VAL A 221 -45.92 70.46 -20.08
N ASP A 222 -45.19 71.49 -20.47
CA ASP A 222 -45.05 71.90 -21.87
C ASP A 222 -43.99 71.02 -22.56
N LEU A 223 -44.46 69.92 -23.15
CA LEU A 223 -43.62 68.97 -23.88
C LEU A 223 -44.30 68.63 -25.22
N PRO A 224 -43.60 68.80 -26.36
CA PRO A 224 -44.15 68.42 -27.67
C PRO A 224 -44.53 66.94 -27.73
N ALA A 225 -45.64 66.62 -28.40
CA ALA A 225 -46.19 65.27 -28.46
C ALA A 225 -45.19 64.22 -28.98
N GLU A 226 -44.35 64.59 -29.95
CA GLU A 226 -43.30 63.71 -30.49
C GLU A 226 -42.21 63.42 -29.44
N ALA A 227 -41.73 64.45 -28.75
CA ALA A 227 -40.72 64.31 -27.68
C ALA A 227 -41.26 63.48 -26.50
N PHE A 228 -42.54 63.67 -26.13
CA PHE A 228 -43.20 62.84 -25.13
C PHE A 228 -43.30 61.39 -25.56
N GLY A 229 -43.65 61.12 -26.82
CA GLY A 229 -43.72 59.75 -27.37
C GLY A 229 -42.38 59.02 -27.32
N VAL A 230 -41.29 59.70 -27.69
CA VAL A 230 -39.92 59.14 -27.62
C VAL A 230 -39.52 58.84 -26.18
N TRP A 231 -39.73 59.79 -25.26
CA TRP A 231 -39.41 59.59 -23.85
C TRP A 231 -40.21 58.44 -23.23
N ARG A 232 -41.51 58.39 -23.50
CA ARG A 232 -42.40 57.35 -22.98
C ARG A 232 -41.97 55.96 -23.43
N ALA A 233 -41.67 55.80 -24.72
CA ALA A 233 -41.23 54.51 -25.26
C ALA A 233 -39.91 54.02 -24.62
N TRP A 234 -38.96 54.94 -24.42
CA TRP A 234 -37.72 54.64 -23.70
C TRP A 234 -37.98 54.24 -22.24
N ALA A 235 -38.81 55.00 -21.51
CA ALA A 235 -39.09 54.74 -20.11
C ALA A 235 -39.89 53.45 -19.89
N GLU A 236 -40.85 53.13 -20.77
CA GLU A 236 -41.58 51.86 -20.76
C GLU A 236 -40.64 50.67 -21.03
N ALA A 237 -39.70 50.81 -21.98
CA ALA A 237 -38.70 49.78 -22.25
C ALA A 237 -37.77 49.54 -21.04
N GLU A 238 -37.41 50.61 -20.31
CA GLU A 238 -36.61 50.49 -19.09
C GLU A 238 -37.36 49.79 -17.96
N ALA A 239 -38.64 50.13 -17.74
CA ALA A 239 -39.48 49.42 -16.77
C ALA A 239 -39.62 47.93 -17.10
N ASP A 240 -39.78 47.59 -18.39
CA ASP A 240 -39.87 46.20 -18.85
C ASP A 240 -38.53 45.44 -18.73
N ARG A 241 -37.40 46.13 -18.85
CA ARG A 241 -36.06 45.57 -18.63
C ARG A 241 -35.83 45.18 -17.17
N ILE A 242 -36.36 45.96 -16.24
CA ILE A 242 -36.24 45.75 -14.78
C ILE A 242 -37.24 44.69 -14.31
N ASP A 243 -38.44 44.63 -14.90
CA ASP A 243 -39.48 43.67 -14.54
C ASP A 243 -38.98 42.22 -14.62
N PRO A 244 -38.94 41.47 -13.50
CA PRO A 244 -38.38 40.12 -13.46
C PRO A 244 -39.20 39.09 -14.24
N VAL A 245 -40.49 39.35 -14.49
CA VAL A 245 -41.37 38.48 -15.29
C VAL A 245 -41.07 38.68 -16.77
N LYS A 246 -40.94 39.94 -17.21
CA LYS A 246 -40.65 40.26 -18.62
C LYS A 246 -39.19 39.97 -19.01
N SER A 247 -38.25 40.23 -18.10
CA SER A 247 -36.83 39.95 -18.31
C SER A 247 -36.44 38.48 -18.14
N GLY A 248 -37.36 37.63 -17.67
CA GLY A 248 -37.14 36.20 -17.44
C GLY A 248 -36.33 35.87 -16.18
N GLN A 249 -35.95 36.86 -15.36
CA GLN A 249 -35.25 36.61 -14.10
C GLN A 249 -36.07 35.78 -13.10
N ILE A 250 -37.40 35.81 -13.22
CA ILE A 250 -38.34 35.03 -12.41
C ILE A 250 -38.04 33.52 -12.42
N TRP A 251 -37.42 33.00 -13.48
CA TRP A 251 -37.09 31.57 -13.60
C TRP A 251 -36.03 31.11 -12.60
N LYS A 252 -35.22 32.02 -12.03
CA LYS A 252 -34.18 31.70 -11.05
C LYS A 252 -34.72 31.11 -9.75
N HIS A 253 -35.99 31.37 -9.42
CA HIS A 253 -36.60 30.90 -8.16
C HIS A 253 -37.96 30.21 -8.34
N LEU A 254 -38.48 30.13 -9.56
CA LEU A 254 -39.78 29.51 -9.81
C LEU A 254 -39.82 28.01 -9.48
N LYS A 255 -38.70 27.30 -9.71
CA LYS A 255 -38.59 25.86 -9.49
C LYS A 255 -37.75 25.53 -8.25
N PRO A 256 -38.05 24.42 -7.55
CA PRO A 256 -37.19 23.94 -6.47
C PRO A 256 -35.80 23.55 -7.01
N PRO A 257 -34.74 23.69 -6.20
CA PRO A 257 -33.41 23.28 -6.61
C PRO A 257 -33.36 21.76 -6.78
N VAL A 258 -32.77 21.32 -7.89
CA VAL A 258 -32.43 19.91 -8.14
C VAL A 258 -30.93 19.83 -8.05
N VAL A 259 -30.44 19.03 -7.09
CA VAL A 259 -29.02 18.74 -6.93
C VAL A 259 -28.84 17.29 -7.36
N ASP A 260 -28.18 17.10 -8.51
CA ASP A 260 -27.75 15.78 -9.02
C ASP A 260 -26.59 15.22 -8.20
#